data_AF-A0A6A5X9S2-F1
#
_entry.id   AF-A0A6A5X9S2-F1
#
_cell.length_a   1.000
_cell.length_b   1.000
_cell.length_c   1.000
_cell.angle_alpha   90.00
_cell.angle_beta   90.00
_cell.angle_gamma   90.00
#
_symmetry.space_group_name_H-M   'P 1'
#
loop_
_entity.id
_entity.type
_entity.pdbx_description
1 polymer ?
#
loop_
_entity_poly.entity_id
_entity_poly.type
_entity_poly.pdbx_seq_one_letter_code
_entity_poly.pdbx_strand_id
1 'polypeptide(L)'
;MPKFQYSFLYLIFSSFFARVLASFDLVRCCIKAARDESIRSENAANDYPWKICKLGESIVYPSETQLWSVQKTRAWCNAECAGYQRSETSQWLQPLATWIAPYVALLLVTPIGEISESKTEQIRAAAGSSGARERLLSSMKWFWEWVSGTPWEYILLLGDPASALWGAFSEIISDFRLARRLSDHNSGWLANIALWITMLAGDTKFEHSILWNGFINRLEKEDSQGAQSIRDLDEPTMKNTTPWTMLAEEIIKRTSNTDKVLSSESRDVDKIEPMSSVNAASSSEFSLRQSLSYGVHVLVQGRIDFVKGIFLPVILMLAVAASVFFDAYGKLGDKDTAHALAYGVWYSWLITLSVSGNCFATSVNVGLARKAFGDSLRLSDRRVSLSERYMNAFKWELWLWQIERADPVKADKGHPKREVWFWTKFVLGQLLGWVCVAFACGCAAVISWTTPTVGLGCRSFTYVLYGIGTFIVAVLHVPRQRLIFLSQDRSGQFQMRIATWAHTLLVIFNALVMIVGTIFHLSGVYRSCQCSRLFAKDDTLIEFNRNTEQSVTNARRYWLVTGYVAFSFVWVVCAMAMAARKIIVSKMEKALEDNCFD
;
A
#
# COMPACT_ATOMS: atom_id res chain seq x y z
N MET A 1 0.78 33.80 2.96
CA MET A 1 -0.28 33.51 1.96
C MET A 1 -1.20 32.31 2.31
N PRO A 2 -1.82 32.18 3.52
CA PRO A 2 -2.70 31.04 3.83
C PRO A 2 -4.23 31.28 3.71
N LYS A 3 -4.73 32.53 3.67
CA LYS A 3 -6.18 32.80 3.60
C LYS A 3 -6.83 32.41 2.26
N PHE A 4 -6.05 32.26 1.19
CA PHE A 4 -6.57 31.97 -0.15
C PHE A 4 -6.95 30.49 -0.35
N GLN A 5 -6.33 29.56 0.39
CA GLN A 5 -6.56 28.12 0.21
C GLN A 5 -7.92 27.66 0.78
N TYR A 6 -8.40 28.26 1.87
CA TYR A 6 -9.65 27.85 2.51
C TYR A 6 -10.89 28.36 1.78
N SER A 7 -10.86 29.59 1.26
CA SER A 7 -11.95 30.07 0.39
C SER A 7 -12.07 29.21 -0.86
N PHE A 8 -10.97 28.71 -1.40
CA PHE A 8 -11.00 27.84 -2.59
C PHE A 8 -11.60 26.46 -2.29
N LEU A 9 -11.19 25.79 -1.20
CA LEU A 9 -11.78 24.52 -0.80
C LEU A 9 -13.25 24.64 -0.40
N TYR A 10 -13.62 25.69 0.34
CA TYR A 10 -15.01 25.95 0.70
C TYR A 10 -15.85 26.36 -0.51
N LEU A 11 -15.32 27.13 -1.47
CA LEU A 11 -16.00 27.42 -2.74
C LEU A 11 -16.16 26.16 -3.59
N ILE A 12 -15.16 25.27 -3.63
CA ILE A 12 -15.28 23.98 -4.32
C ILE A 12 -16.37 23.14 -3.65
N PHE A 13 -16.32 22.96 -2.33
CA PHE A 13 -17.34 22.22 -1.59
C PHE A 13 -18.73 22.85 -1.75
N SER A 14 -18.87 24.15 -1.49
CA SER A 14 -20.16 24.85 -1.61
C SER A 14 -20.68 24.92 -3.05
N SER A 15 -19.82 24.97 -4.08
CA SER A 15 -20.25 24.86 -5.48
C SER A 15 -20.74 23.45 -5.84
N PHE A 16 -20.19 22.40 -5.23
CA PHE A 16 -20.75 21.05 -5.31
C PHE A 16 -22.08 20.92 -4.57
N PHE A 17 -22.28 21.69 -3.49
CA PHE A 17 -23.51 21.69 -2.68
C PHE A 17 -24.52 22.78 -3.07
N ALA A 18 -24.27 23.55 -4.13
CA ALA A 18 -25.24 24.49 -4.64
C ALA A 18 -26.56 23.73 -4.88
N ARG A 19 -27.66 24.26 -4.33
CA ARG A 19 -28.99 23.64 -4.46
C ARG A 19 -29.39 23.64 -5.93
N VAL A 20 -29.08 22.57 -6.65
CA VAL A 20 -29.57 22.36 -8.00
C VAL A 20 -31.09 22.16 -7.88
N LEU A 21 -31.85 23.15 -8.33
CA LEU A 21 -33.32 23.20 -8.25
C LEU A 21 -34.01 22.17 -9.16
N ALA A 22 -33.28 21.49 -10.03
CA ALA A 22 -33.78 20.42 -10.89
C ALA A 22 -33.19 19.06 -10.47
N SER A 23 -34.06 18.11 -10.10
CA SER A 23 -33.67 16.71 -9.90
C SER A 23 -33.92 15.95 -11.20
N PHE A 24 -32.85 15.37 -11.77
CA PHE A 24 -32.99 14.45 -12.88
C PHE A 24 -33.65 13.17 -12.35
N ASP A 25 -34.67 12.68 -13.05
CA ASP A 25 -35.33 11.42 -12.73
C ASP A 25 -35.35 10.58 -14.00
N LEU A 26 -34.53 9.53 -14.04
CA LEU A 26 -34.40 8.65 -15.19
C LEU A 26 -35.75 8.03 -15.59
N VAL A 27 -36.62 7.71 -14.63
CA VAL A 27 -37.97 7.17 -14.90
C VAL A 27 -38.77 8.21 -15.66
N ARG A 28 -38.85 9.43 -15.11
CA ARG A 28 -39.62 10.52 -15.69
C ARG A 28 -39.11 10.88 -17.08
N CYS A 29 -37.80 10.91 -17.24
CA CYS A 29 -37.12 11.17 -18.51
C CYS A 29 -37.38 10.08 -19.54
N CYS A 30 -37.29 8.81 -19.14
CA CYS A 30 -37.61 7.69 -20.02
C CYS A 30 -39.08 7.72 -20.45
N ILE A 31 -40.02 7.95 -19.52
CA ILE A 31 -41.45 8.04 -19.83
C ILE A 31 -41.72 9.22 -20.78
N LYS A 32 -41.08 10.37 -20.54
CA LYS A 32 -41.20 11.55 -21.40
C LYS A 32 -40.63 11.29 -22.80
N ALA A 33 -39.48 10.63 -22.89
CA ALA A 33 -38.89 10.22 -24.16
C ALA A 33 -39.79 9.23 -24.91
N ALA A 34 -40.32 8.22 -24.22
CA ALA A 34 -41.20 7.20 -24.79
C ALA A 34 -42.58 7.74 -25.22
N ARG A 35 -43.01 8.88 -24.68
CA ARG A 35 -44.27 9.56 -25.04
C ARG A 35 -44.13 10.52 -26.23
N ASP A 36 -42.91 10.82 -26.64
CA ASP A 36 -42.65 11.67 -27.80
C ASP A 36 -43.27 11.02 -29.07
N GLU A 37 -44.03 11.82 -29.83
CA GLU A 37 -44.85 11.36 -30.96
C GLU A 37 -44.05 10.62 -32.03
N SER A 38 -42.77 10.97 -32.18
CA SER A 38 -41.83 10.28 -33.06
C SER A 38 -41.78 8.77 -32.82
N ILE A 39 -41.73 8.33 -31.56
CA ILE A 39 -41.65 6.91 -31.18
C ILE A 39 -43.02 6.23 -31.20
N ARG A 40 -44.08 6.99 -30.95
CA ARG A 40 -45.46 6.49 -30.92
C ARG A 40 -45.96 6.06 -32.29
N SER A 41 -45.54 6.76 -33.36
CA SER A 41 -46.01 6.52 -34.72
C SER A 41 -45.57 5.17 -35.31
N GLU A 42 -44.40 4.66 -34.93
CA GLU A 42 -43.86 3.40 -35.45
C GLU A 42 -44.50 2.15 -34.81
N ASN A 43 -45.09 2.27 -33.62
CA ASN A 43 -45.38 1.11 -32.75
C ASN A 43 -46.84 1.04 -32.24
N ALA A 44 -47.77 1.74 -32.87
CA ALA A 44 -49.15 1.92 -32.37
C ALA A 44 -50.00 0.64 -32.23
N ALA A 45 -49.49 -0.53 -32.62
CA ALA A 45 -50.29 -1.76 -32.68
C ALA A 45 -50.28 -2.60 -31.40
N ASN A 46 -49.25 -2.56 -30.53
CA ASN A 46 -49.18 -3.44 -29.36
C ASN A 46 -48.43 -2.81 -28.16
N ASP A 47 -49.14 -2.74 -27.04
CA ASP A 47 -48.68 -2.43 -25.67
C ASP A 47 -48.11 -1.02 -25.38
N TYR A 48 -48.34 -0.55 -24.16
CA TYR A 48 -47.99 0.80 -23.72
C TYR A 48 -46.46 1.01 -23.69
N PRO A 49 -45.88 1.90 -24.51
CA PRO A 49 -44.42 1.99 -24.65
C PRO A 49 -43.74 2.36 -23.32
N TRP A 50 -44.33 3.22 -22.50
CA TRP A 50 -43.72 3.59 -21.21
C TRP A 50 -43.59 2.43 -20.20
N LYS A 51 -44.16 1.23 -20.45
CA LYS A 51 -43.93 0.05 -19.59
C LYS A 51 -42.45 -0.30 -19.46
N ILE A 52 -41.66 -0.05 -20.50
CA ILE A 52 -40.21 -0.30 -20.49
C ILE A 52 -39.44 0.62 -19.53
N CYS A 53 -40.06 1.74 -19.16
CA CYS A 53 -39.49 2.74 -18.26
C CYS A 53 -39.85 2.49 -16.78
N LYS A 54 -40.67 1.47 -16.47
CA LYS A 54 -41.00 1.13 -15.08
C LYS A 54 -39.75 0.70 -14.32
N LEU A 55 -39.53 1.30 -13.15
CA LEU A 55 -38.45 0.95 -12.23
C LEU A 55 -38.91 -0.16 -11.26
N GLY A 56 -38.06 -1.15 -11.03
CA GLY A 56 -38.15 -2.05 -9.86
C GLY A 56 -39.00 -3.32 -10.01
N GLU A 57 -39.77 -3.48 -11.10
CA GLU A 57 -40.33 -4.79 -11.45
C GLU A 57 -39.22 -5.60 -12.15
N SER A 58 -38.87 -6.77 -11.62
CA SER A 58 -37.97 -7.71 -12.31
C SER A 58 -38.67 -8.19 -13.57
N ILE A 59 -38.36 -7.57 -14.70
CA ILE A 59 -38.86 -8.03 -16.00
C ILE A 59 -38.13 -9.34 -16.26
N VAL A 60 -38.83 -10.45 -16.06
CA VAL A 60 -38.39 -11.74 -16.59
C VAL A 60 -38.47 -11.58 -18.10
N TYR A 61 -37.32 -11.57 -18.77
CA TYR A 61 -37.27 -11.61 -20.22
C TYR A 61 -37.65 -13.03 -20.65
N PRO A 62 -38.86 -13.30 -21.15
CA PRO A 62 -39.03 -14.52 -21.93
C PRO A 62 -38.02 -14.41 -23.08
N SER A 63 -37.35 -15.52 -23.39
CA SER A 63 -36.19 -15.60 -24.30
C SER A 63 -36.42 -15.09 -25.73
N GLU A 64 -37.61 -14.58 -26.04
CA GLU A 64 -38.06 -14.24 -27.39
C GLU A 64 -38.63 -12.82 -27.54
N THR A 65 -38.90 -12.06 -26.47
CA THR A 65 -39.45 -10.70 -26.63
C THR A 65 -38.34 -9.64 -26.68
N GLN A 66 -38.10 -9.11 -27.88
CA GLN A 66 -37.25 -7.97 -28.11
C GLN A 66 -37.91 -6.69 -27.56
N LEU A 67 -37.42 -6.19 -26.43
CA LEU A 67 -37.82 -4.88 -25.93
C LEU A 67 -37.08 -3.79 -26.72
N TRP A 68 -37.82 -2.83 -27.25
CA TRP A 68 -37.32 -1.71 -28.06
C TRP A 68 -36.51 -0.71 -27.21
N SER A 69 -35.60 0.04 -27.81
CA SER A 69 -34.77 1.00 -27.08
C SER A 69 -35.42 2.40 -27.05
N VAL A 70 -35.41 3.05 -25.88
CA VAL A 70 -35.82 4.46 -25.75
C VAL A 70 -34.59 5.33 -25.91
N GLN A 71 -34.38 5.89 -27.10
CA GLN A 71 -33.22 6.72 -27.41
C GLN A 71 -33.61 8.15 -27.77
N LYS A 72 -32.89 9.13 -27.21
CA LYS A 72 -33.01 10.56 -27.59
C LYS A 72 -31.64 11.20 -27.67
N THR A 73 -31.54 12.31 -28.40
CA THR A 73 -30.27 13.05 -28.51
C THR A 73 -29.85 13.63 -27.16
N ARG A 74 -28.54 13.85 -26.99
CA ARG A 74 -28.00 14.49 -25.80
C ARG A 74 -28.56 15.91 -25.62
N ALA A 75 -28.79 16.65 -26.70
CA ALA A 75 -29.46 17.95 -26.70
C ALA A 75 -30.83 17.87 -26.00
N TRP A 76 -31.64 16.89 -26.42
CA TRP A 76 -32.96 16.64 -25.84
C TRP A 76 -32.85 16.27 -24.36
N CYS A 77 -31.89 15.42 -23.99
CA CYS A 77 -31.64 15.04 -22.59
C CYS A 77 -31.30 16.27 -21.74
N ASN A 78 -30.40 17.15 -22.21
CA ASN A 78 -30.02 18.34 -21.47
C ASN A 78 -31.18 19.33 -21.32
N ALA A 79 -32.03 19.46 -22.35
CA ALA A 79 -33.16 20.39 -22.36
C ALA A 79 -34.33 19.89 -21.50
N GLU A 80 -34.72 18.62 -21.66
CA GLU A 80 -35.95 18.07 -21.06
C GLU A 80 -35.72 17.39 -19.71
N CYS A 81 -34.45 17.10 -19.40
CA CYS A 81 -34.01 16.27 -18.29
C CYS A 81 -32.78 16.87 -17.58
N ALA A 82 -32.80 18.20 -17.36
CA ALA A 82 -31.73 18.88 -16.65
C ALA A 82 -31.58 18.40 -15.18
N GLY A 83 -30.35 18.47 -14.66
CA GLY A 83 -30.02 18.15 -13.26
C GLY A 83 -29.30 16.82 -13.08
N TYR A 84 -29.26 16.34 -11.83
CA TYR A 84 -28.75 15.01 -11.46
C TYR A 84 -29.75 14.28 -10.55
N GLN A 85 -29.79 12.95 -10.65
CA GLN A 85 -30.64 12.12 -9.81
C GLN A 85 -29.90 11.85 -8.52
N ARG A 86 -30.45 12.31 -7.39
CA ARG A 86 -29.94 11.89 -6.08
C ARG A 86 -30.13 10.38 -5.97
N SER A 87 -29.08 9.67 -5.58
CA SER A 87 -29.18 8.23 -5.33
C SER A 87 -30.17 7.95 -4.20
N GLU A 88 -31.06 7.00 -4.43
CA GLU A 88 -31.90 6.45 -3.38
C GLU A 88 -31.06 5.65 -2.38
N THR A 89 -31.56 5.48 -1.15
CA THR A 89 -30.87 4.72 -0.10
C THR A 89 -30.45 3.33 -0.57
N SER A 90 -31.33 2.60 -1.26
CA SER A 90 -31.04 1.29 -1.83
C SER A 90 -29.86 1.31 -2.81
N GLN A 91 -29.74 2.37 -3.60
CA GLN A 91 -28.76 2.49 -4.68
C GLN A 91 -27.35 2.79 -4.19
N TRP A 92 -27.18 3.50 -3.08
CA TRP A 92 -25.86 3.76 -2.50
C TRP A 92 -25.52 2.83 -1.33
N LEU A 93 -26.51 2.34 -0.59
CA LEU A 93 -26.29 1.44 0.55
C LEU A 93 -25.70 0.11 0.11
N GLN A 94 -26.17 -0.44 -1.03
CA GLN A 94 -25.63 -1.71 -1.53
C GLN A 94 -24.13 -1.57 -1.87
N PRO A 95 -23.66 -0.66 -2.77
CA PRO A 95 -22.23 -0.49 -3.03
C PRO A 95 -21.41 -0.13 -1.78
N LEU A 96 -21.98 0.66 -0.86
CA LEU A 96 -21.32 1.01 0.39
C LEU A 96 -21.08 -0.23 1.26
N ALA A 97 -22.09 -1.06 1.44
CA ALA A 97 -22.03 -2.24 2.30
C ALA A 97 -21.26 -3.40 1.66
N THR A 98 -21.38 -3.62 0.35
CA THR A 98 -20.73 -4.73 -0.35
C THR A 98 -19.29 -4.44 -0.72
N TRP A 99 -18.96 -3.19 -1.05
CA TRP A 99 -17.63 -2.87 -1.55
C TRP A 99 -16.91 -1.92 -0.62
N ILE A 100 -17.41 -0.69 -0.48
CA ILE A 100 -16.62 0.38 0.15
C ILE A 100 -16.27 0.05 1.61
N ALA A 101 -17.25 -0.34 2.43
CA ALA A 101 -17.00 -0.61 3.85
C ALA A 101 -16.03 -1.79 4.07
N PRO A 102 -16.20 -2.96 3.41
CA PRO A 102 -15.22 -4.05 3.51
C PRO A 102 -13.82 -3.67 3.01
N TYR A 103 -13.71 -2.94 1.90
CA TYR A 103 -12.40 -2.48 1.40
C TYR A 103 -11.76 -1.44 2.32
N VAL A 104 -12.54 -0.55 2.94
CA VAL A 104 -12.04 0.38 3.97
C VAL A 104 -11.58 -0.39 5.19
N ALA A 105 -12.33 -1.39 5.64
CA ALA A 105 -11.92 -2.25 6.76
C ALA A 105 -10.58 -2.95 6.47
N LEU A 106 -10.43 -3.50 5.26
CA LEU A 106 -9.15 -4.09 4.82
C LEU A 106 -8.03 -3.06 4.77
N LEU A 107 -8.29 -1.86 4.25
CA LEU A 107 -7.32 -0.78 4.20
C LEU A 107 -6.86 -0.35 5.60
N LEU A 108 -7.75 -0.34 6.59
CA LEU A 108 -7.43 -0.03 7.99
C LEU A 108 -6.56 -1.10 8.67
N VAL A 109 -6.57 -2.33 8.15
CA VAL A 109 -5.71 -3.44 8.61
C VAL A 109 -4.37 -3.45 7.86
N THR A 110 -4.23 -2.69 6.77
CA THR A 110 -2.96 -2.55 6.05
C THR A 110 -1.94 -1.82 6.94
N PRO A 111 -0.69 -2.30 7.04
CA PRO A 111 0.30 -1.65 7.89
C PRO A 111 0.75 -0.35 7.25
N ILE A 112 0.36 0.74 7.89
CA ILE A 112 0.74 2.11 7.54
C ILE A 112 2.07 2.49 8.19
N GLY A 113 2.76 3.47 7.62
CA GLY A 113 3.92 4.08 8.26
C GLY A 113 3.52 4.78 9.56
N GLU A 114 4.41 4.78 10.55
CA GLU A 114 4.22 5.56 11.77
C GLU A 114 4.92 6.91 11.65
N ILE A 115 4.49 7.87 12.46
CA ILE A 115 5.13 9.19 12.53
C ILE A 115 5.99 9.22 13.79
N SER A 116 7.20 9.75 13.64
CA SER A 116 8.17 9.87 14.72
C SER A 116 7.58 10.64 15.91
N GLU A 117 7.40 9.97 17.05
CA GLU A 117 6.86 10.55 18.29
C GLU A 117 7.66 11.78 18.76
N SER A 118 8.98 11.76 18.55
CA SER A 118 9.90 12.84 18.94
C SER A 118 9.53 14.20 18.34
N LYS A 119 8.97 14.22 17.12
CA LYS A 119 8.48 15.48 16.52
C LYS A 119 7.23 15.97 17.25
N THR A 120 6.32 15.07 17.59
CA THR A 120 5.08 15.39 18.29
C THR A 120 5.35 15.94 19.69
N GLU A 121 6.32 15.40 20.42
CA GLU A 121 6.70 15.89 21.75
C GLU A 121 7.32 17.30 21.74
N GLN A 122 8.29 17.54 20.85
CA GLN A 122 8.89 18.88 20.70
C GLN A 122 7.84 19.94 20.36
N ILE A 123 6.81 19.55 19.61
CA ILE A 123 5.73 20.45 19.22
C ILE A 123 4.76 20.69 20.38
N ARG A 124 4.39 19.66 21.16
CA ARG A 124 3.56 19.83 22.37
C ARG A 124 4.24 20.76 23.38
N ALA A 125 5.55 20.62 23.56
CA ALA A 125 6.33 21.52 24.41
C ALA A 125 6.28 22.99 23.91
N ALA A 126 6.22 23.21 22.60
CA ALA A 126 6.14 24.54 22.01
C ALA A 126 4.73 25.17 22.05
N ALA A 127 3.67 24.39 22.29
CA ALA A 127 2.28 24.88 22.24
C ALA A 127 1.78 25.51 23.56
N GLY A 128 2.55 25.43 24.66
CA GLY A 128 2.12 25.84 26.01
C GLY A 128 2.13 27.35 26.30
N SER A 129 2.67 28.17 25.40
CA SER A 129 2.74 29.62 25.57
C SER A 129 2.14 30.24 24.34
N SER A 130 1.00 30.98 24.47
CA SER A 130 0.71 32.22 23.72
C SER A 130 -0.77 32.45 23.27
N GLY A 131 -1.02 33.65 22.72
CA GLY A 131 -2.31 34.35 22.68
C GLY A 131 -3.27 33.96 21.56
N ALA A 132 -4.37 34.71 21.39
CA ALA A 132 -5.47 34.33 20.48
C ALA A 132 -5.07 34.15 19.00
N ARG A 133 -4.08 34.89 18.50
CA ARG A 133 -3.53 34.72 17.15
C ARG A 133 -2.73 33.41 17.02
N GLU A 134 -2.00 33.04 18.07
CA GLU A 134 -1.35 31.74 18.13
C GLU A 134 -2.34 30.60 18.32
N ARG A 135 -3.51 30.79 18.95
CA ARG A 135 -4.57 29.77 18.98
C ARG A 135 -5.07 29.39 17.58
N LEU A 136 -5.19 30.35 16.67
CA LEU A 136 -5.58 30.06 15.29
C LEU A 136 -4.46 29.37 14.51
N LEU A 137 -3.23 29.88 14.61
CA LEU A 137 -2.07 29.27 13.98
C LEU A 137 -1.76 27.88 14.55
N SER A 138 -1.98 27.66 15.85
CA SER A 138 -1.83 26.37 16.51
C SER A 138 -2.93 25.42 16.10
N SER A 139 -4.18 25.87 15.92
CA SER A 139 -5.25 25.05 15.36
C SER A 139 -4.95 24.63 13.91
N MET A 140 -4.40 25.53 13.10
CA MET A 140 -3.95 25.21 11.73
C MET A 140 -2.75 24.27 11.72
N LYS A 141 -1.77 24.50 12.59
CA LYS A 141 -0.59 23.66 12.74
C LYS A 141 -0.99 22.26 13.22
N TRP A 142 -1.86 22.17 14.21
CA TRP A 142 -2.46 20.91 14.69
C TRP A 142 -3.24 20.20 13.60
N PHE A 143 -4.08 20.90 12.83
CA PHE A 143 -4.79 20.29 11.70
C PHE A 143 -3.81 19.80 10.63
N TRP A 144 -2.78 20.58 10.30
CA TRP A 144 -1.75 20.16 9.35
C TRP A 144 -0.94 18.97 9.87
N GLU A 145 -0.68 18.90 11.17
CA GLU A 145 -0.05 17.76 11.84
C GLU A 145 -0.94 16.53 11.85
N TRP A 146 -2.23 16.69 12.11
CA TRP A 146 -3.20 15.62 12.03
C TRP A 146 -3.35 15.12 10.59
N VAL A 147 -3.40 16.02 9.60
CA VAL A 147 -3.47 15.66 8.17
C VAL A 147 -2.17 15.03 7.70
N SER A 148 -1.01 15.53 8.14
CA SER A 148 0.30 14.88 7.91
C SER A 148 0.52 13.63 8.79
N GLY A 149 -0.50 13.30 9.58
CA GLY A 149 -0.68 12.17 10.48
C GLY A 149 -0.86 10.83 9.77
N THR A 150 -1.48 9.89 10.48
CA THR A 150 -2.06 8.66 9.93
C THR A 150 -2.90 8.87 8.65
N PRO A 151 -3.73 9.92 8.50
CA PRO A 151 -4.45 10.18 7.25
C PRO A 151 -3.53 10.36 6.03
N TRP A 152 -2.33 10.92 6.22
CA TRP A 152 -1.37 11.11 5.14
C TRP A 152 -0.89 9.79 4.56
N GLU A 153 -0.70 8.77 5.40
CA GLU A 153 -0.31 7.44 4.95
C GLU A 153 -1.41 6.81 4.12
N TYR A 154 -2.68 6.98 4.49
CA TYR A 154 -3.80 6.54 3.64
C TYR A 154 -3.88 7.31 2.32
N ILE A 155 -3.62 8.63 2.33
CA ILE A 155 -3.53 9.43 1.09
C ILE A 155 -2.38 8.92 0.21
N LEU A 156 -1.23 8.58 0.79
CA LEU A 156 -0.11 7.97 0.07
C LEU A 156 -0.49 6.61 -0.50
N LEU A 157 -1.18 5.75 0.25
CA LEU A 157 -1.64 4.44 -0.24
C LEU A 157 -2.66 4.57 -1.38
N LEU A 158 -3.61 5.49 -1.27
CA LEU A 158 -4.63 5.72 -2.30
C LEU A 158 -4.07 6.49 -3.51
N GLY A 159 -3.06 7.33 -3.33
CA GLY A 159 -2.48 8.16 -4.37
C GLY A 159 -1.29 7.52 -5.10
N ASP A 160 -0.54 6.64 -4.44
CA ASP A 160 0.59 5.86 -4.96
C ASP A 160 0.45 4.35 -4.66
N PRO A 161 -0.67 3.71 -5.09
CA PRO A 161 -0.90 2.30 -4.78
C PRO A 161 0.10 1.37 -5.46
N ALA A 162 0.67 1.77 -6.59
CA ALA A 162 1.67 0.99 -7.32
C ALA A 162 2.96 0.83 -6.51
N SER A 163 3.51 1.92 -5.96
CA SER A 163 4.68 1.85 -5.09
C SER A 163 4.40 1.08 -3.81
N ALA A 164 3.19 1.22 -3.25
CA ALA A 164 2.79 0.49 -2.05
C ALA A 164 2.72 -1.04 -2.30
N LEU A 165 2.09 -1.46 -3.40
CA LEU A 165 2.05 -2.87 -3.83
C LEU A 165 3.45 -3.42 -4.10
N TRP A 166 4.29 -2.67 -4.82
CA TRP A 166 5.67 -3.09 -5.05
C TRP A 166 6.46 -3.20 -3.75
N GLY A 167 6.32 -2.23 -2.84
CA GLY A 167 6.92 -2.30 -1.51
C GLY A 167 6.55 -3.58 -0.77
N ALA A 168 5.27 -3.91 -0.73
CA ALA A 168 4.77 -5.15 -0.13
C ALA A 168 5.37 -6.41 -0.79
N PHE A 169 5.33 -6.50 -2.12
CA PHE A 169 5.90 -7.65 -2.83
C PHE A 169 7.40 -7.77 -2.65
N SER A 170 8.12 -6.63 -2.67
CA SER A 170 9.58 -6.63 -2.52
C SER A 170 10.02 -7.10 -1.15
N GLU A 171 9.23 -6.83 -0.11
CA GLU A 171 9.49 -7.30 1.24
C GLU A 171 9.24 -8.79 1.37
N ILE A 172 8.12 -9.31 0.83
CA ILE A 172 7.88 -10.77 0.73
C ILE A 172 9.04 -11.46 0.00
N ILE A 173 9.52 -10.88 -1.09
CA ILE A 173 10.66 -11.43 -1.86
C ILE A 173 11.98 -11.33 -1.07
N SER A 174 12.20 -10.24 -0.33
CA SER A 174 13.37 -10.10 0.54
C SER A 174 13.34 -11.14 1.65
N ASP A 175 12.23 -11.27 2.38
CA ASP A 175 12.07 -12.25 3.45
C ASP A 175 12.18 -13.68 2.94
N PHE A 176 11.63 -13.99 1.76
CA PHE A 176 11.80 -15.30 1.15
C PHE A 176 13.28 -15.61 0.84
N ARG A 177 14.04 -14.62 0.37
CA ARG A 177 15.49 -14.76 0.15
C ARG A 177 16.22 -14.93 1.47
N LEU A 178 15.94 -14.10 2.48
CA LEU A 178 16.59 -14.17 3.79
C LEU A 178 16.28 -15.49 4.52
N ALA A 179 15.02 -15.94 4.49
CA ALA A 179 14.60 -17.22 5.06
C ALA A 179 15.24 -18.43 4.36
N ARG A 180 15.54 -18.32 3.05
CA ARG A 180 16.32 -19.36 2.36
C ARG A 180 17.76 -19.39 2.87
N ARG A 181 18.38 -18.24 3.10
CA ARG A 181 19.75 -18.12 3.62
C ARG A 181 19.88 -18.58 5.07
N LEU A 182 18.82 -18.44 5.87
CA LEU A 182 18.80 -18.93 7.25
C LEU A 182 19.00 -20.45 7.37
N SER A 183 18.72 -21.19 6.30
CA SER A 183 18.94 -22.63 6.24
C SER A 183 20.39 -23.01 5.90
N ASP A 184 21.24 -22.06 5.50
CA ASP A 184 22.63 -22.34 5.14
C ASP A 184 23.52 -22.16 6.39
N HIS A 185 24.00 -23.25 6.99
CA HIS A 185 24.76 -23.27 8.25
C HIS A 185 26.16 -22.63 8.23
N ASN A 186 26.59 -22.05 7.11
CA ASN A 186 28.01 -21.70 6.93
C ASN A 186 28.37 -20.25 7.30
N SER A 187 27.47 -19.50 7.93
CA SER A 187 27.73 -18.14 8.42
C SER A 187 28.07 -18.12 9.90
N GLY A 188 28.99 -17.23 10.30
CA GLY A 188 29.29 -16.98 11.71
C GLY A 188 28.05 -16.49 12.48
N TRP A 189 28.05 -16.69 13.80
CA TRP A 189 26.88 -16.42 14.67
C TRP A 189 26.33 -14.99 14.51
N LEU A 190 27.22 -13.99 14.39
CA LEU A 190 26.84 -12.58 14.24
C LEU A 190 26.12 -12.33 12.91
N ALA A 191 26.57 -12.95 11.83
CA ALA A 191 25.92 -12.86 10.53
C ALA A 191 24.53 -13.53 10.55
N ASN A 192 24.40 -14.68 11.23
CA ASN A 192 23.10 -15.33 11.42
C ASN A 192 22.13 -14.43 12.21
N ILE A 193 22.58 -13.80 13.28
CA ILE A 193 21.74 -12.88 14.05
C ILE A 193 21.40 -11.61 13.26
N ALA A 194 22.35 -11.04 12.52
CA ALA A 194 22.08 -9.90 11.64
C ALA A 194 21.05 -10.25 10.56
N LEU A 195 21.11 -11.47 10.02
CA LEU A 195 20.15 -12.01 9.06
C LEU A 195 18.74 -12.09 9.67
N TRP A 196 18.63 -12.61 10.90
CA TRP A 196 17.38 -12.58 11.66
C TRP A 196 16.89 -11.15 11.89
N ILE A 197 17.71 -10.23 12.40
CA ILE A 197 17.31 -8.85 12.66
C ILE A 197 16.82 -8.16 11.39
N THR A 198 17.52 -8.32 10.27
CA THR A 198 17.14 -7.77 8.95
C THR A 198 15.74 -8.24 8.54
N MET A 199 15.47 -9.53 8.70
CA MET A 199 14.17 -10.14 8.37
C MET A 199 13.09 -9.87 9.42
N LEU A 200 13.46 -9.58 10.67
CA LEU A 200 12.49 -9.38 11.76
C LEU A 200 12.10 -7.91 11.96
N ALA A 201 13.03 -6.98 11.70
CA ALA A 201 12.90 -5.55 11.92
C ALA A 201 12.96 -4.72 10.61
N GLY A 202 12.89 -5.38 9.45
CA GLY A 202 12.95 -4.75 8.13
C GLY A 202 11.83 -3.74 7.83
N ASP A 203 10.73 -3.76 8.59
CA ASP A 203 9.65 -2.77 8.49
C ASP A 203 9.96 -1.47 9.27
N THR A 204 10.93 -1.51 10.19
CA THR A 204 11.43 -0.34 10.92
C THR A 204 12.37 0.47 10.03
N LYS A 205 12.32 1.80 10.18
CA LYS A 205 13.16 2.69 9.38
C LYS A 205 14.62 2.44 9.69
N PHE A 206 15.38 2.06 8.67
CA PHE A 206 16.82 1.88 8.81
C PHE A 206 17.51 3.21 9.06
N GLU A 207 18.09 3.35 10.26
CA GLU A 207 18.90 4.50 10.67
C GLU A 207 20.24 4.01 11.22
N HIS A 208 21.28 4.10 10.40
CA HIS A 208 22.61 3.59 10.72
C HIS A 208 23.14 4.11 12.07
N SER A 209 22.97 5.40 12.34
CA SER A 209 23.44 6.02 13.59
C SER A 209 22.71 5.51 14.83
N ILE A 210 21.39 5.29 14.76
CA ILE A 210 20.62 4.78 15.90
C ILE A 210 21.02 3.34 16.19
N LEU A 211 21.11 2.52 15.15
CA LEU A 211 21.50 1.11 15.27
C LEU A 211 22.91 0.96 15.86
N TRP A 212 23.87 1.73 15.32
CA TRP A 212 25.26 1.76 15.80
C TRP A 212 25.35 2.22 17.25
N ASN A 213 24.75 3.38 17.57
CA ASN A 213 24.78 3.92 18.93
C ASN A 213 24.10 2.97 19.93
N GLY A 214 23.02 2.29 19.53
CA GLY A 214 22.36 1.30 20.39
C GLY A 214 23.29 0.15 20.74
N PHE A 215 23.99 -0.37 19.74
CA PHE A 215 24.94 -1.46 19.89
C PHE A 215 26.16 -1.06 20.75
N ILE A 216 26.79 0.08 20.44
CA ILE A 216 27.96 0.59 21.18
C ILE A 216 27.62 0.89 22.64
N ASN A 217 26.50 1.56 22.92
CA ASN A 217 26.08 1.83 24.30
C ASN A 217 25.88 0.55 25.11
N ARG A 218 25.48 -0.56 24.46
CA ARG A 218 25.34 -1.85 25.15
C ARG A 218 26.70 -2.47 25.45
N LEU A 219 27.62 -2.45 24.49
CA LEU A 219 29.00 -2.89 24.71
C LEU A 219 29.68 -2.08 25.83
N GLU A 220 29.49 -0.76 25.86
CA GLU A 220 30.01 0.12 26.94
C GLU A 220 29.52 -0.27 28.33
N LYS A 221 28.26 -0.68 28.44
CA LYS A 221 27.65 -1.05 29.71
C LYS A 221 28.20 -2.39 30.24
N GLU A 222 28.64 -3.27 29.36
CA GLU A 222 29.14 -4.60 29.72
C GLU A 222 30.68 -4.66 29.80
N ASP A 223 31.40 -3.85 29.01
CA ASP A 223 32.86 -3.78 28.98
C ASP A 223 33.34 -2.33 28.83
N SER A 224 33.43 -1.63 29.95
CA SER A 224 33.82 -0.21 30.00
C SER A 224 35.27 0.04 29.55
N GLN A 225 36.15 -0.97 29.53
CA GLN A 225 37.52 -0.84 29.02
C GLN A 225 37.58 -1.07 27.50
N GLY A 226 36.91 -2.11 26.98
CA GLY A 226 36.88 -2.41 25.56
C GLY A 226 36.14 -1.36 24.72
N ALA A 227 35.16 -0.69 25.29
CA ALA A 227 34.40 0.30 24.54
C ALA A 227 35.15 1.61 24.26
N GLN A 228 36.08 2.01 25.13
CA GLN A 228 36.88 3.21 24.91
C GLN A 228 37.74 3.06 23.63
N SER A 229 38.35 1.89 23.42
CA SER A 229 39.14 1.64 22.21
C SER A 229 38.30 1.64 20.93
N ILE A 230 37.01 1.29 21.03
CA ILE A 230 36.09 1.32 19.88
C ILE A 230 35.63 2.76 19.58
N ARG A 231 35.42 3.61 20.59
CA ARG A 231 35.12 5.03 20.37
C ARG A 231 36.29 5.80 19.76
N ASP A 232 37.51 5.46 20.16
CA ASP A 232 38.71 6.13 19.63
C ASP A 232 38.93 5.79 18.13
N LEU A 233 38.23 4.80 17.59
CA LEU A 233 38.18 4.51 16.15
C LEU A 233 37.28 5.49 15.37
N ASP A 234 36.38 6.26 15.99
CA ASP A 234 35.42 7.15 15.30
C ASP A 234 36.01 8.50 14.79
N GLU A 235 37.35 8.69 14.81
CA GLU A 235 38.00 9.92 14.30
C GLU A 235 38.01 10.03 12.73
N PRO A 236 38.14 11.25 12.16
CA PRO A 236 37.71 11.61 10.80
C PRO A 236 38.47 10.95 9.62
N THR A 237 39.43 10.07 9.88
CA THR A 237 40.08 9.21 8.89
C THR A 237 39.17 8.10 8.36
N MET A 238 38.03 7.83 9.00
CA MET A 238 37.06 6.78 8.65
C MET A 238 35.99 7.13 7.59
N LYS A 239 36.18 8.15 6.76
CA LYS A 239 35.18 8.48 5.72
C LYS A 239 34.89 7.34 4.73
N ASN A 240 35.74 6.31 4.66
CA ASN A 240 35.70 5.28 3.62
C ASN A 240 35.49 3.84 4.12
N THR A 241 35.69 3.52 5.40
CA THR A 241 35.46 2.17 5.97
C THR A 241 34.27 2.20 6.94
N THR A 242 33.37 1.23 6.84
CA THR A 242 32.16 1.21 7.68
C THR A 242 32.45 0.65 9.08
N PRO A 243 32.05 1.33 10.18
CA PRO A 243 32.34 0.89 11.55
C PRO A 243 31.98 -0.56 11.87
N TRP A 244 30.93 -1.09 11.23
CA TRP A 244 30.49 -2.49 11.37
C TRP A 244 31.52 -3.52 10.90
N THR A 245 32.30 -3.21 9.86
CA THR A 245 33.32 -4.14 9.34
C THR A 245 34.44 -4.34 10.36
N MET A 246 34.88 -3.25 11.00
CA MET A 246 35.93 -3.30 12.02
C MET A 246 35.46 -3.97 13.29
N LEU A 247 34.21 -3.71 13.69
CA LEU A 247 33.60 -4.42 14.81
C LEU A 247 33.50 -5.92 14.53
N ALA A 248 33.06 -6.31 13.32
CA ALA A 248 32.98 -7.72 12.94
C ALA A 248 34.37 -8.36 12.94
N GLU A 249 35.40 -7.69 12.40
CA GLU A 249 36.79 -8.17 12.46
C GLU A 249 37.29 -8.32 13.89
N GLU A 250 37.01 -7.36 14.77
CA GLU A 250 37.44 -7.39 16.17
C GLU A 250 36.75 -8.52 16.94
N ILE A 251 35.44 -8.73 16.75
CA ILE A 251 34.71 -9.86 17.34
C ILE A 251 35.26 -11.19 16.82
N ILE A 252 35.46 -11.33 15.50
CA ILE A 252 36.03 -12.54 14.89
C ILE A 252 37.43 -12.82 15.45
N LYS A 253 38.26 -11.79 15.59
CA LYS A 253 39.62 -11.90 16.12
C LYS A 253 39.62 -12.32 17.59
N ARG A 254 38.71 -11.78 18.41
CA ARG A 254 38.53 -12.19 19.81
C ARG A 254 38.09 -13.66 19.91
N THR A 255 37.09 -14.05 19.11
CA THR A 255 36.58 -15.43 19.10
C THR A 255 37.67 -16.44 18.71
N SER A 256 38.43 -16.14 17.63
CA SER A 256 39.50 -17.03 17.17
C SER A 256 40.64 -17.21 18.17
N ASN A 257 40.92 -16.21 19.01
CA ASN A 257 41.93 -16.32 20.04
C ASN A 257 41.44 -17.18 21.22
N THR A 258 40.17 -17.05 21.62
CA THR A 258 39.57 -17.85 22.69
C THR A 258 39.59 -19.35 22.35
N ASP A 259 39.22 -19.72 21.12
CA ASP A 259 39.24 -21.13 20.68
C ASP A 259 40.65 -21.72 20.68
N LYS A 260 41.66 -20.91 20.31
CA LYS A 260 43.07 -21.35 20.36
C LYS A 260 43.55 -21.58 21.78
N VAL A 261 43.22 -20.69 22.73
CA VAL A 261 43.59 -20.83 24.13
C VAL A 261 42.98 -22.11 24.72
N LEU A 262 41.67 -22.30 24.55
CA LEU A 262 40.96 -23.52 24.99
C LEU A 262 41.55 -24.81 24.39
N SER A 263 41.99 -24.78 23.12
CA SER A 263 42.62 -25.95 22.50
C SER A 263 44.04 -26.24 23.02
N SER A 264 44.78 -25.20 23.42
CA SER A 264 46.17 -25.32 23.90
C SER A 264 46.28 -25.71 25.37
N GLU A 265 45.29 -25.35 26.19
CA GLU A 265 45.31 -25.55 27.64
C GLU A 265 45.02 -27.00 28.06
N SER A 266 44.69 -27.89 27.12
CA SER A 266 44.49 -29.32 27.40
C SER A 266 45.76 -30.16 27.58
N ARG A 267 46.97 -29.56 27.59
CA ARG A 267 48.23 -30.35 27.56
C ARG A 267 49.23 -30.22 28.70
N ASP A 268 49.16 -29.24 29.61
CA ASP A 268 50.09 -29.21 30.76
C ASP A 268 49.46 -28.50 31.98
N VAL A 269 49.05 -29.29 32.99
CA VAL A 269 48.19 -28.85 34.13
C VAL A 269 48.97 -28.31 35.35
N ASP A 270 50.29 -28.15 35.30
CA ASP A 270 51.07 -27.92 36.54
C ASP A 270 51.50 -26.46 36.84
N LYS A 271 50.94 -25.43 36.18
CA LYS A 271 51.22 -24.02 36.57
C LYS A 271 49.97 -23.15 36.62
N ILE A 272 49.51 -22.91 37.85
CA ILE A 272 48.39 -22.04 38.19
C ILE A 272 48.88 -20.59 38.21
N GLU A 273 48.66 -19.84 37.13
CA GLU A 273 48.66 -18.37 37.15
C GLU A 273 47.22 -17.83 37.28
N PRO A 274 47.02 -16.67 37.94
CA PRO A 274 45.67 -16.16 38.23
C PRO A 274 44.95 -15.64 36.96
N MET A 275 44.02 -16.46 36.47
CA MET A 275 43.25 -16.35 35.23
C MET A 275 42.08 -15.33 35.26
N SER A 276 42.21 -14.20 35.96
CA SER A 276 41.04 -13.35 36.32
C SER A 276 40.50 -12.44 35.20
N SER A 277 41.28 -12.10 34.16
CA SER A 277 40.87 -11.15 33.11
C SER A 277 40.18 -11.79 31.90
N VAL A 278 40.46 -13.05 31.58
CA VAL A 278 39.89 -13.74 30.41
C VAL A 278 38.41 -14.09 30.61
N ASN A 279 38.00 -14.36 31.85
CA ASN A 279 36.62 -14.75 32.16
C ASN A 279 35.60 -13.62 31.95
N ALA A 280 35.99 -12.35 32.10
CA ALA A 280 35.07 -11.22 32.00
C ALA A 280 34.58 -11.00 30.55
N ALA A 281 35.48 -11.03 29.56
CA ALA A 281 35.14 -10.80 28.15
C ALA A 281 34.21 -11.88 27.57
N SER A 282 34.39 -13.13 28.00
CA SER A 282 33.52 -14.24 27.55
C SER A 282 32.07 -14.10 28.06
N SER A 283 31.88 -13.47 29.22
CA SER A 283 30.56 -13.34 29.85
C SER A 283 29.66 -12.27 29.21
N SER A 284 30.25 -11.17 28.68
CA SER A 284 29.51 -10.11 27.99
C SER A 284 29.00 -10.56 26.61
N GLU A 285 29.86 -11.21 25.81
CA GLU A 285 29.46 -11.75 24.50
C GLU A 285 28.32 -12.77 24.64
N PHE A 286 28.40 -13.64 25.65
CA PHE A 286 27.35 -14.60 25.96
C PHE A 286 26.03 -13.92 26.33
N SER A 287 26.07 -12.88 27.17
CA SER A 287 24.90 -12.06 27.54
C SER A 287 24.22 -11.42 26.32
N LEU A 288 25.01 -10.80 25.44
CA LEU A 288 24.49 -10.16 24.23
C LEU A 288 23.87 -11.20 23.26
N ARG A 289 24.56 -12.32 23.03
CA ARG A 289 24.05 -13.42 22.18
C ARG A 289 22.74 -13.98 22.73
N GLN A 290 22.64 -14.17 24.04
CA GLN A 290 21.43 -14.66 24.69
C GLN A 290 20.27 -13.66 24.59
N SER A 291 20.52 -12.37 24.80
CA SER A 291 19.49 -11.33 24.69
C SER A 291 18.96 -11.20 23.25
N LEU A 292 19.85 -11.23 22.25
CA LEU A 292 19.46 -11.18 20.84
C LEU A 292 18.68 -12.42 20.42
N SER A 293 19.12 -13.61 20.83
CA SER A 293 18.44 -14.88 20.54
C SER A 293 17.06 -14.94 21.19
N TYR A 294 16.93 -14.45 22.43
CA TYR A 294 15.64 -14.29 23.09
C TYR A 294 14.72 -13.34 22.32
N GLY A 295 15.25 -12.19 21.87
CA GLY A 295 14.50 -11.24 21.05
C GLY A 295 13.99 -11.86 19.74
N VAL A 296 14.82 -12.64 19.05
CA VAL A 296 14.43 -13.41 17.86
C VAL A 296 13.29 -14.37 18.19
N HIS A 297 13.44 -15.18 19.24
CA HIS A 297 12.43 -16.17 19.62
C HIS A 297 11.07 -15.53 19.95
N VAL A 298 11.06 -14.44 20.73
CA VAL A 298 9.84 -13.68 21.05
C VAL A 298 9.16 -13.17 19.78
N LEU A 299 9.93 -12.65 18.81
CA LEU A 299 9.38 -12.13 17.57
C LEU A 299 8.89 -13.21 16.60
N VAL A 300 9.52 -14.38 16.56
CA VAL A 300 9.04 -15.51 15.75
C VAL A 300 7.73 -16.05 16.33
N GLN A 301 7.66 -16.27 17.65
CA GLN A 301 6.45 -16.77 18.32
C GLN A 301 5.26 -15.82 18.16
N GLY A 302 5.48 -14.50 18.25
CA GLY A 302 4.43 -13.49 18.10
C GLY A 302 3.74 -13.45 16.72
N ARG A 303 4.25 -14.17 15.71
CA ARG A 303 3.77 -14.10 14.31
C ARG A 303 2.73 -15.16 13.94
N ILE A 304 2.67 -16.27 14.67
CA ILE A 304 1.87 -17.45 14.30
C ILE A 304 0.36 -17.11 14.26
N ASP A 305 -0.12 -16.25 15.15
CA ASP A 305 -1.53 -15.88 15.20
C ASP A 305 -1.97 -14.88 14.13
N PHE A 306 -1.03 -14.18 13.50
CA PHE A 306 -1.36 -13.11 12.56
C PHE A 306 -1.96 -13.62 11.23
N VAL A 307 -1.68 -14.86 10.83
CA VAL A 307 -2.28 -15.49 9.63
C VAL A 307 -3.80 -15.61 9.78
N LYS A 308 -4.28 -15.93 10.98
CA LYS A 308 -5.72 -16.04 11.27
C LYS A 308 -6.44 -14.70 11.08
N GLY A 309 -5.75 -13.59 11.38
CA GLY A 309 -6.28 -12.23 11.25
C GLY A 309 -6.55 -11.77 9.81
N ILE A 310 -5.81 -12.28 8.82
CA ILE A 310 -5.97 -11.89 7.40
C ILE A 310 -6.88 -12.88 6.66
N PHE A 311 -6.76 -14.17 6.98
CA PHE A 311 -7.47 -15.23 6.29
C PHE A 311 -8.99 -15.05 6.37
N LEU A 312 -9.52 -14.67 7.54
CA LEU A 312 -10.96 -14.47 7.73
C LEU A 312 -11.51 -13.30 6.87
N PRO A 313 -10.93 -12.08 6.88
CA PRO A 313 -11.33 -11.01 5.95
C PRO A 313 -11.28 -11.41 4.46
N VAL A 314 -10.28 -12.19 4.05
CA VAL A 314 -10.13 -12.66 2.66
C VAL A 314 -11.28 -13.59 2.26
N ILE A 315 -11.65 -14.55 3.13
CA ILE A 315 -12.82 -15.42 2.91
C ILE A 315 -14.11 -14.61 2.88
N LEU A 316 -14.27 -13.66 3.80
CA LEU A 316 -15.45 -12.80 3.84
C LEU A 316 -15.60 -12.03 2.52
N MET A 317 -14.50 -11.48 2.00
CA MET A 317 -14.50 -10.81 0.69
C MET A 317 -14.82 -11.74 -0.47
N LEU A 318 -14.41 -13.00 -0.40
CA LEU A 318 -14.78 -14.01 -1.40
C LEU A 318 -16.29 -14.27 -1.39
N ALA A 319 -16.89 -14.39 -0.20
CA ALA A 319 -18.33 -14.56 -0.05
C ALA A 319 -19.11 -13.34 -0.57
N VAL A 320 -18.62 -12.13 -0.30
CA VAL A 320 -19.22 -10.88 -0.80
C VAL A 320 -19.07 -10.76 -2.33
N ALA A 321 -17.93 -11.14 -2.89
CA ALA A 321 -17.77 -11.17 -4.35
C ALA A 321 -18.75 -12.18 -4.98
N ALA A 322 -18.87 -13.38 -4.40
CA ALA A 322 -19.79 -14.42 -4.86
C ALA A 322 -21.26 -13.97 -4.82
N SER A 323 -21.69 -13.29 -3.75
CA SER A 323 -23.05 -12.78 -3.66
C SER A 323 -23.33 -11.69 -4.70
N VAL A 324 -22.37 -10.82 -5.00
CA VAL A 324 -22.54 -9.81 -6.05
C VAL A 324 -22.59 -10.45 -7.44
N PHE A 325 -21.82 -11.51 -7.70
CA PHE A 325 -21.97 -12.27 -8.95
C PHE A 325 -23.35 -12.92 -9.05
N PHE A 326 -23.85 -13.52 -7.96
CA PHE A 326 -25.20 -14.09 -7.93
C PHE A 326 -26.26 -13.04 -8.26
N ASP A 327 -26.17 -11.86 -7.66
CA ASP A 327 -27.04 -10.72 -7.97
C ASP A 327 -26.91 -10.28 -9.44
N ALA A 328 -25.68 -10.26 -9.98
CA ALA A 328 -25.42 -9.90 -11.37
C ALA A 328 -26.03 -10.89 -12.38
N TYR A 329 -26.13 -12.17 -12.03
CA TYR A 329 -26.88 -13.15 -12.82
C TYR A 329 -28.39 -12.96 -12.71
N GLY A 330 -28.89 -12.65 -11.51
CA GLY A 330 -30.32 -12.41 -11.31
C GLY A 330 -30.83 -11.13 -11.99
N LYS A 331 -29.95 -10.14 -12.19
CA LYS A 331 -30.27 -8.82 -12.75
C LYS A 331 -29.48 -8.51 -14.02
N LEU A 332 -29.40 -9.48 -14.93
CA LEU A 332 -28.71 -9.30 -16.22
C LEU A 332 -29.28 -8.11 -16.99
N GLY A 333 -28.37 -7.28 -17.52
CA GLY A 333 -28.70 -6.08 -18.28
C GLY A 333 -29.02 -4.85 -17.41
N ASP A 334 -29.15 -4.99 -16.08
CA ASP A 334 -29.35 -3.83 -15.21
C ASP A 334 -28.07 -2.99 -15.10
N LYS A 335 -28.19 -1.73 -15.54
CA LYS A 335 -27.13 -0.73 -15.51
C LYS A 335 -26.53 -0.50 -14.12
N ASP A 336 -27.37 -0.45 -13.09
CA ASP A 336 -26.88 -0.17 -11.72
C ASP A 336 -26.04 -1.33 -11.19
N THR A 337 -26.50 -2.57 -11.41
CA THR A 337 -25.76 -3.79 -11.05
C THR A 337 -24.41 -3.88 -11.76
N ALA A 338 -24.36 -3.57 -13.06
CA ALA A 338 -23.11 -3.56 -13.83
C ALA A 338 -22.09 -2.54 -13.31
N HIS A 339 -22.54 -1.34 -12.97
CA HIS A 339 -21.66 -0.33 -12.40
C HIS A 339 -21.26 -0.64 -10.96
N ALA A 340 -22.14 -1.26 -10.16
CA ALA A 340 -21.77 -1.75 -8.84
C ALA A 340 -20.66 -2.82 -8.94
N LEU A 341 -20.77 -3.74 -9.91
CA LEU A 341 -19.71 -4.70 -10.22
C LEU A 341 -18.42 -4.00 -10.67
N ALA A 342 -18.50 -2.99 -11.54
CA ALA A 342 -17.34 -2.21 -11.98
C ALA A 342 -16.63 -1.53 -10.81
N TYR A 343 -17.38 -0.97 -9.84
CA TYR A 343 -16.81 -0.42 -8.60
C TYR A 343 -16.13 -1.49 -7.75
N GLY A 344 -16.76 -2.65 -7.58
CA GLY A 344 -16.14 -3.79 -6.89
C GLY A 344 -14.82 -4.22 -7.52
N VAL A 345 -14.80 -4.31 -8.85
CA VAL A 345 -13.59 -4.60 -9.64
C VAL A 345 -12.55 -3.49 -9.49
N TRP A 346 -12.94 -2.22 -9.55
CA TRP A 346 -12.01 -1.10 -9.39
C TRP A 346 -11.33 -1.10 -8.03
N TYR A 347 -12.06 -1.42 -6.96
CA TYR A 347 -11.52 -1.48 -5.59
C TYR A 347 -10.73 -2.76 -5.31
N SER A 348 -10.82 -3.77 -6.16
CA SER A 348 -10.25 -5.11 -5.89
C SER A 348 -8.73 -5.10 -5.67
N TRP A 349 -7.98 -4.12 -6.20
CA TRP A 349 -6.55 -3.98 -5.92
C TRP A 349 -6.25 -3.71 -4.44
N LEU A 350 -7.20 -3.16 -3.66
CA LEU A 350 -7.05 -2.97 -2.22
C LEU A 350 -6.98 -4.31 -1.48
N ILE A 351 -7.68 -5.35 -1.94
CA ILE A 351 -7.52 -6.71 -1.39
C ILE A 351 -6.07 -7.17 -1.62
N THR A 352 -5.56 -7.01 -2.84
CA THR A 352 -4.17 -7.36 -3.15
C THR A 352 -3.20 -6.62 -2.24
N LEU A 353 -3.39 -5.31 -2.04
CA LEU A 353 -2.55 -4.49 -1.18
C LEU A 353 -2.64 -4.93 0.29
N SER A 354 -3.84 -5.12 0.83
CA SER A 354 -4.04 -5.52 2.22
C SER A 354 -3.52 -6.93 2.50
N VAL A 355 -3.66 -7.88 1.58
CA VAL A 355 -3.12 -9.24 1.75
C VAL A 355 -1.60 -9.22 1.64
N SER A 356 -1.05 -8.67 0.55
CA SER A 356 0.41 -8.64 0.34
C SER A 356 1.13 -7.81 1.39
N GLY A 357 0.56 -6.65 1.74
CA GLY A 357 1.03 -5.78 2.81
C GLY A 357 0.93 -6.39 4.18
N ASN A 358 0.34 -7.58 4.35
CA ASN A 358 0.36 -8.31 5.62
C ASN A 358 1.02 -9.70 5.48
N CYS A 359 1.63 -10.02 4.33
CA CYS A 359 2.20 -11.35 4.06
C CYS A 359 3.73 -11.46 4.22
N PHE A 360 4.42 -10.40 4.66
CA PHE A 360 5.86 -10.45 4.95
C PHE A 360 6.15 -10.92 6.39
N ALA A 361 7.42 -11.25 6.65
CA ALA A 361 7.90 -11.73 7.93
C ALA A 361 7.81 -10.63 8.99
N THR A 362 8.32 -9.42 8.71
CA THR A 362 8.45 -8.25 9.61
C THR A 362 7.14 -7.72 10.23
N SER A 363 5.98 -8.35 10.04
CA SER A 363 4.64 -7.83 10.42
C SER A 363 4.35 -7.70 11.92
N VAL A 364 5.39 -7.73 12.76
CA VAL A 364 5.25 -7.50 14.18
C VAL A 364 5.08 -6.01 14.45
N ASN A 365 4.37 -5.66 15.53
CA ASN A 365 4.32 -4.28 16.00
C ASN A 365 5.75 -3.76 16.20
N VAL A 366 6.10 -2.58 15.67
CA VAL A 366 7.43 -1.97 15.83
C VAL A 366 7.78 -1.83 17.31
N GLY A 367 6.79 -1.54 18.16
CA GLY A 367 6.95 -1.53 19.62
C GLY A 367 7.32 -2.90 20.19
N LEU A 368 6.85 -4.01 19.62
CA LEU A 368 7.25 -5.35 20.03
C LEU A 368 8.67 -5.67 19.56
N ALA A 369 9.06 -5.32 18.32
CA ALA A 369 10.44 -5.45 17.85
C ALA A 369 11.41 -4.64 18.72
N ARG A 370 11.05 -3.39 19.02
CA ARG A 370 11.81 -2.53 19.94
C ARG A 370 11.88 -3.10 21.35
N LYS A 371 10.80 -3.68 21.88
CA LYS A 371 10.82 -4.28 23.22
C LYS A 371 11.65 -5.57 23.24
N ALA A 372 11.57 -6.38 22.19
CA ALA A 372 12.30 -7.63 22.07
C ALA A 372 13.81 -7.41 21.92
N PHE A 373 14.22 -6.39 21.18
CA PHE A 373 15.63 -6.08 20.96
C PHE A 373 16.17 -4.95 21.83
N GLY A 374 15.33 -4.19 22.54
CA GLY A 374 15.65 -2.87 23.08
C GLY A 374 16.81 -2.82 24.08
N ASP A 375 17.07 -3.94 24.75
CA ASP A 375 18.21 -4.08 25.66
C ASP A 375 19.55 -4.24 24.92
N SER A 376 19.51 -4.72 23.68
CA SER A 376 20.68 -5.05 22.84
C SER A 376 20.87 -4.12 21.65
N LEU A 377 19.79 -3.65 21.03
CA LEU A 377 19.79 -2.84 19.82
C LEU A 377 18.73 -1.74 19.92
N ARG A 378 19.11 -0.54 19.51
CA ARG A 378 18.15 0.55 19.31
C ARG A 378 17.65 0.51 17.88
N LEU A 379 16.39 0.14 17.71
CA LEU A 379 15.68 0.24 16.44
C LEU A 379 14.99 1.61 16.33
N SER A 380 14.69 2.04 15.10
CA SER A 380 13.89 3.24 14.90
C SER A 380 12.47 3.03 15.39
N ASP A 381 11.91 4.04 16.05
CA ASP A 381 10.51 4.05 16.50
C ASP A 381 9.51 4.19 15.35
N ARG A 382 10.00 4.32 14.12
CA ARG A 382 9.18 4.62 12.96
C ARG A 382 9.04 3.40 12.05
N ARG A 383 7.81 2.93 11.85
CA ARG A 383 7.47 2.06 10.73
C ARG A 383 7.55 2.80 9.40
N VAL A 384 8.15 2.17 8.39
CA VAL A 384 8.25 2.73 7.04
C VAL A 384 6.95 2.53 6.26
N SER A 385 6.54 3.55 5.50
CA SER A 385 5.38 3.46 4.62
C SER A 385 5.59 2.38 3.56
N LEU A 386 4.53 1.68 3.14
CA LEU A 386 4.63 0.61 2.14
C LEU A 386 5.38 1.06 0.88
N SER A 387 5.13 2.28 0.39
CA SER A 387 5.83 2.84 -0.78
C SER A 387 7.35 2.99 -0.62
N GLU A 388 7.84 3.15 0.61
CA GLU A 388 9.27 3.37 0.90
C GLU A 388 9.99 2.06 1.28
N ARG A 389 9.27 0.95 1.45
CA ARG A 389 9.84 -0.31 1.95
C ARG A 389 10.89 -0.92 1.05
N TYR A 390 10.76 -0.80 -0.27
CA TYR A 390 11.80 -1.28 -1.19
C TYR A 390 13.17 -0.64 -0.89
N MET A 391 13.19 0.69 -0.71
CA MET A 391 14.41 1.42 -0.39
C MET A 391 14.90 1.12 1.02
N ASN A 392 13.99 0.86 1.97
CA ASN A 392 14.34 0.49 3.34
C ASN A 392 14.96 -0.91 3.42
N ALA A 393 14.32 -1.90 2.79
CA ALA A 393 14.80 -3.27 2.69
C ALA A 393 16.19 -3.30 2.04
N PHE A 394 16.42 -2.49 1.00
CA PHE A 394 17.75 -2.35 0.40
C PHE A 394 18.81 -1.83 1.38
N LYS A 395 18.48 -0.88 2.27
CA LYS A 395 19.41 -0.40 3.30
C LYS A 395 19.71 -1.47 4.35
N TRP A 396 18.70 -2.21 4.77
CA TRP A 396 18.84 -3.37 5.65
C TRP A 396 19.72 -4.46 5.01
N GLU A 397 19.48 -4.82 3.74
CA GLU A 397 20.31 -5.77 2.98
C GLU A 397 21.76 -5.27 2.84
N LEU A 398 21.97 -3.96 2.63
CA LEU A 398 23.32 -3.38 2.56
C LEU A 398 24.05 -3.47 3.91
N TRP A 399 23.36 -3.23 5.02
CA TRP A 399 23.92 -3.39 6.36
C TRP A 399 24.28 -4.85 6.65
N LEU A 400 23.39 -5.79 6.34
CA LEU A 400 23.65 -7.22 6.46
C LEU A 400 24.89 -7.63 5.65
N TRP A 401 24.98 -7.13 4.41
CA TRP A 401 26.12 -7.41 3.54
C TRP A 401 27.45 -6.89 4.10
N GLN A 402 27.44 -5.74 4.78
CA GLN A 402 28.64 -5.20 5.45
C GLN A 402 29.10 -6.09 6.61
N ILE A 403 28.17 -6.70 7.35
CA ILE A 403 28.49 -7.63 8.43
C ILE A 403 29.04 -8.95 7.87
N GLU A 404 28.44 -9.47 6.80
CA GLU A 404 28.85 -10.73 6.19
C GLU A 404 30.21 -10.65 5.47
N ARG A 405 30.56 -9.48 4.93
CA ARG A 405 31.81 -9.26 4.19
C ARG A 405 32.67 -8.21 4.89
N ALA A 406 33.10 -8.54 6.10
CA ALA A 406 33.98 -7.68 6.89
C ALA A 406 35.29 -7.29 6.17
N ASP A 407 35.73 -8.05 5.15
CA ASP A 407 36.92 -7.79 4.34
C ASP A 407 36.80 -6.47 3.52
N PRO A 408 37.46 -5.38 3.95
CA PRO A 408 37.29 -4.05 3.35
C PRO A 408 37.86 -3.96 1.93
N VAL A 409 38.82 -4.82 1.58
CA VAL A 409 39.48 -4.82 0.27
C VAL A 409 38.53 -5.31 -0.83
N LYS A 410 37.57 -6.17 -0.49
CA LYS A 410 36.53 -6.64 -1.41
C LYS A 410 35.29 -5.76 -1.43
N ALA A 411 35.09 -4.93 -0.41
CA ALA A 411 33.90 -4.08 -0.28
C ALA A 411 33.85 -2.95 -1.32
N ASP A 412 35.00 -2.40 -1.72
CA ASP A 412 35.08 -1.21 -2.58
C ASP A 412 34.67 -1.46 -4.04
N LYS A 413 34.78 -2.70 -4.53
CA LYS A 413 34.47 -3.04 -5.94
C LYS A 413 32.99 -3.28 -6.24
N GLY A 414 32.11 -3.22 -5.25
CA GLY A 414 30.70 -3.65 -5.39
C GLY A 414 29.67 -2.66 -4.90
N HIS A 415 30.01 -1.39 -4.68
CA HIS A 415 29.08 -0.48 -4.00
C HIS A 415 27.82 -0.24 -4.87
N PRO A 416 26.62 -0.68 -4.43
CA PRO A 416 25.42 -0.69 -5.27
C PRO A 416 24.88 0.72 -5.61
N LYS A 417 25.48 1.77 -5.06
CA LYS A 417 25.13 3.18 -5.28
C LYS A 417 25.16 3.59 -6.76
N ARG A 418 25.95 2.91 -7.60
CA ARG A 418 26.10 3.20 -9.03
C ARG A 418 25.50 2.14 -9.95
N GLU A 419 24.91 1.08 -9.39
CA GLU A 419 24.38 0.02 -10.22
C GLU A 419 23.09 0.49 -10.90
N VAL A 420 23.21 0.78 -12.20
CA VAL A 420 22.07 1.00 -13.11
C VAL A 420 21.04 -0.13 -12.94
N TRP A 421 21.53 -1.35 -12.72
CA TRP A 421 20.73 -2.55 -12.48
C TRP A 421 19.75 -2.43 -11.30
N PHE A 422 20.16 -1.83 -10.18
CA PHE A 422 19.27 -1.62 -9.03
C PHE A 422 18.08 -0.72 -9.41
N TRP A 423 18.36 0.40 -10.08
CA TRP A 423 17.33 1.34 -10.51
C TRP A 423 16.43 0.75 -11.58
N THR A 424 16.98 -0.04 -12.52
CA THR A 424 16.17 -0.77 -13.50
C THR A 424 15.22 -1.76 -12.84
N LYS A 425 15.68 -2.52 -11.84
CA LYS A 425 14.82 -3.39 -11.02
C LYS A 425 13.76 -2.60 -10.28
N PHE A 426 14.10 -1.43 -9.75
CA PHE A 426 13.13 -0.59 -9.06
C PHE A 426 12.04 -0.09 -10.01
N VAL A 427 12.40 0.39 -11.22
CA VAL A 427 11.42 0.77 -12.25
C VAL A 427 10.54 -0.43 -12.64
N LEU A 428 11.15 -1.59 -12.90
CA LEU A 428 10.39 -2.79 -13.27
C LEU A 428 9.41 -3.20 -12.16
N GLY A 429 9.84 -3.11 -10.90
CA GLY A 429 9.01 -3.35 -9.74
C GLY A 429 7.83 -2.39 -9.63
N GLN A 430 8.08 -1.10 -9.86
CA GLN A 430 7.02 -0.08 -9.92
C GLN A 430 6.01 -0.35 -11.03
N LEU A 431 6.47 -0.77 -12.20
CA LEU A 431 5.60 -1.18 -13.30
C LEU A 431 4.79 -2.43 -12.96
N LEU A 432 5.37 -3.41 -12.25
CA LEU A 432 4.67 -4.60 -11.79
C LEU A 432 3.57 -4.26 -10.77
N GLY A 433 3.87 -3.39 -9.81
CA GLY A 433 2.88 -2.85 -8.87
C GLY A 433 1.76 -2.10 -9.60
N TRP A 434 2.12 -1.29 -10.60
CA TRP A 434 1.14 -0.59 -11.44
C TRP A 434 0.26 -1.53 -12.25
N VAL A 435 0.79 -2.61 -12.83
CA VAL A 435 0.01 -3.59 -13.61
C VAL A 435 -1.15 -4.15 -12.77
N CYS A 436 -0.95 -4.40 -11.47
CA CYS A 436 -2.02 -4.87 -10.59
C CYS A 436 -3.17 -3.85 -10.47
N VAL A 437 -2.85 -2.56 -10.34
CA VAL A 437 -3.85 -1.47 -10.27
C VAL A 437 -4.48 -1.20 -11.62
N ALA A 438 -3.67 -1.16 -12.68
CA ALA A 438 -4.10 -0.92 -14.05
C ALA A 438 -5.03 -2.02 -14.56
N PHE A 439 -4.78 -3.27 -14.17
CA PHE A 439 -5.64 -4.39 -14.51
C PHE A 439 -7.05 -4.23 -13.89
N ALA A 440 -7.13 -3.89 -12.60
CA ALA A 440 -8.40 -3.61 -11.93
C ALA A 440 -9.12 -2.40 -12.55
N CYS A 441 -8.40 -1.30 -12.80
CA CYS A 441 -8.95 -0.09 -13.42
C CYS A 441 -9.42 -0.33 -14.86
N GLY A 442 -8.64 -1.08 -15.65
CA GLY A 442 -8.96 -1.44 -17.03
C GLY A 442 -10.19 -2.33 -17.11
N CYS A 443 -10.27 -3.36 -16.25
CA CYS A 443 -11.45 -4.21 -16.15
C CYS A 443 -12.71 -3.41 -15.76
N ALA A 444 -12.61 -2.55 -14.73
CA ALA A 444 -13.71 -1.67 -14.33
C ALA A 444 -14.12 -0.69 -15.45
N ALA A 445 -13.14 -0.15 -16.18
CA ALA A 445 -13.37 0.73 -17.32
C ALA A 445 -14.09 -0.02 -18.45
N VAL A 446 -13.70 -1.25 -18.78
CA VAL A 446 -14.36 -2.08 -19.80
C VAL A 446 -15.81 -2.39 -19.41
N ILE A 447 -16.07 -2.78 -18.15
CA ILE A 447 -17.44 -3.01 -17.66
C ILE A 447 -18.26 -1.73 -17.79
N SER A 448 -17.75 -0.60 -17.29
CA SER A 448 -18.48 0.67 -17.35
C SER A 448 -18.60 1.25 -18.77
N TRP A 449 -17.65 0.98 -19.66
CA TRP A 449 -17.67 1.42 -21.06
C TRP A 449 -18.75 0.68 -21.86
N THR A 450 -18.95 -0.59 -21.53
CA THR A 450 -19.95 -1.45 -22.18
C THR A 450 -21.34 -1.36 -21.54
N THR A 451 -21.55 -0.40 -20.63
CA THR A 451 -22.79 -0.22 -19.84
C THR A 451 -23.36 1.20 -19.99
N PRO A 452 -24.62 1.40 -20.43
CA PRO A 452 -25.47 0.54 -21.27
C PRO A 452 -25.14 0.68 -22.77
N THR A 453 -24.61 1.84 -23.16
CA THR A 453 -24.14 2.10 -24.53
C THR A 453 -22.63 2.22 -24.57
N VAL A 454 -22.00 1.64 -25.59
CA VAL A 454 -20.56 1.70 -25.83
C VAL A 454 -20.09 3.16 -25.88
N GLY A 455 -19.28 3.59 -24.92
CA GLY A 455 -18.73 4.95 -24.89
C GLY A 455 -18.04 5.33 -23.59
N LEU A 456 -17.31 6.45 -23.62
CA LEU A 456 -16.59 6.98 -22.45
C LEU A 456 -17.55 7.77 -21.56
N GLY A 457 -18.15 7.13 -20.56
CA GLY A 457 -18.87 7.84 -19.49
C GLY A 457 -17.94 8.46 -18.45
N CYS A 458 -18.47 9.31 -17.56
CA CYS A 458 -17.71 9.85 -16.43
C CYS A 458 -17.12 8.74 -15.53
N ARG A 459 -17.84 7.63 -15.32
CA ARG A 459 -17.40 6.50 -14.49
C ARG A 459 -16.16 5.81 -15.07
N SER A 460 -16.25 5.36 -16.32
CA SER A 460 -15.12 4.76 -17.04
C SER A 460 -13.94 5.72 -17.16
N PHE A 461 -14.19 7.02 -17.40
CA PHE A 461 -13.14 8.03 -17.44
C PHE A 461 -12.43 8.17 -16.09
N THR A 462 -13.15 8.15 -14.97
CA THR A 462 -12.55 8.19 -13.63
C THR A 462 -11.63 7.00 -13.37
N TYR A 463 -12.02 5.78 -13.76
CA TYR A 463 -11.15 4.61 -13.61
C TYR A 463 -9.88 4.72 -14.47
N VAL A 464 -10.01 5.17 -15.71
CA VAL A 464 -8.88 5.39 -16.62
C VAL A 464 -7.97 6.49 -16.10
N LEU A 465 -8.53 7.62 -15.65
CA LEU A 465 -7.79 8.74 -15.09
C LEU A 465 -7.01 8.31 -13.84
N TYR A 466 -7.60 7.50 -12.97
CA TYR A 466 -6.91 6.95 -11.80
C TYR A 466 -5.80 5.97 -12.18
N GLY A 467 -6.03 5.10 -13.16
CA GLY A 467 -5.00 4.17 -13.66
C GLY A 467 -3.80 4.88 -14.30
N ILE A 468 -4.05 5.96 -15.06
CA ILE A 468 -3.00 6.81 -15.66
C ILE A 468 -2.29 7.64 -14.58
N GLY A 469 -3.04 8.24 -13.65
CA GLY A 469 -2.47 9.00 -12.54
C GLY A 469 -1.51 8.15 -11.70
N THR A 470 -1.93 6.91 -11.41
CA THR A 470 -1.09 5.91 -10.71
C THR A 470 0.19 5.60 -11.49
N PHE A 471 0.12 5.44 -12.82
CA PHE A 471 1.30 5.21 -13.66
C PHE A 471 2.31 6.36 -13.53
N ILE A 472 1.84 7.61 -13.67
CA ILE A 472 2.69 8.80 -13.62
C ILE A 472 3.35 8.92 -12.24
N VAL A 473 2.60 8.68 -11.17
CA VAL A 473 3.13 8.71 -9.80
C VAL A 473 4.20 7.63 -9.61
N ALA A 474 3.95 6.39 -10.04
CA ALA A 474 4.90 5.28 -9.92
C ALA A 474 6.22 5.56 -10.67
N VAL A 475 6.13 6.11 -11.89
CA VAL A 475 7.30 6.50 -12.69
C VAL A 475 8.06 7.66 -12.05
N LEU A 476 7.36 8.65 -11.49
CA LEU A 476 7.98 9.81 -10.82
C LEU A 476 8.59 9.44 -9.46
N HIS A 477 8.11 8.37 -8.82
CA HIS A 477 8.63 7.88 -7.55
C HIS A 477 10.12 7.49 -7.65
N VAL A 478 10.52 6.82 -8.74
CA VAL A 478 11.90 6.36 -8.94
C VAL A 478 12.94 7.50 -8.98
N PRO A 479 12.82 8.53 -9.85
CA PRO A 479 13.76 9.64 -9.86
C PRO A 479 13.71 10.44 -8.57
N ARG A 480 12.55 10.55 -7.89
CA ARG A 480 12.47 11.15 -6.55
C ARG A 480 13.36 10.40 -5.57
N GLN A 481 13.24 9.07 -5.47
CA GLN A 481 14.07 8.26 -4.57
C GLN A 481 15.56 8.34 -4.95
N ARG A 482 15.86 8.36 -6.25
CA ARG A 482 17.24 8.53 -6.73
C ARG A 482 17.82 9.87 -6.32
N LEU A 483 17.07 10.96 -6.46
CA LEU A 483 17.49 12.28 -6.02
C LEU A 483 17.66 12.34 -4.50
N ILE A 484 16.74 11.76 -3.72
CA ILE A 484 16.89 11.68 -2.25
C ILE A 484 18.18 10.95 -1.89
N PHE A 485 18.46 9.83 -2.55
CA PHE A 485 19.67 9.03 -2.33
C PHE A 485 20.95 9.78 -2.72
N LEU A 486 20.95 10.53 -3.82
CA LEU A 486 22.10 11.33 -4.28
C LEU A 486 22.28 12.65 -3.51
N SER A 487 21.20 13.22 -2.98
CA SER A 487 21.18 14.52 -2.29
C SER A 487 21.84 14.53 -0.91
N GLN A 488 22.52 13.45 -0.54
CA GLN A 488 23.42 13.46 0.61
C GLN A 488 24.53 14.53 0.43
N ASP A 489 24.80 14.97 -0.79
CA ASP A 489 25.63 16.14 -1.10
C ASP A 489 24.80 17.44 -1.26
N ARG A 490 25.37 18.57 -0.81
CA ARG A 490 24.68 19.87 -0.60
C ARG A 490 24.10 20.47 -1.88
N SER A 491 24.66 20.14 -3.04
CA SER A 491 24.30 20.71 -4.35
C SER A 491 22.92 20.24 -4.87
N GLY A 492 22.44 19.07 -4.46
CA GLY A 492 21.21 18.46 -5.00
C GLY A 492 19.89 18.86 -4.31
N GLN A 493 19.93 19.68 -3.25
CA GLN A 493 18.75 19.88 -2.40
C GLN A 493 17.56 20.54 -3.12
N PHE A 494 17.81 21.45 -4.07
CA PHE A 494 16.73 22.15 -4.79
C PHE A 494 15.94 21.20 -5.70
N GLN A 495 16.65 20.38 -6.49
CA GLN A 495 16.02 19.39 -7.37
C GLN A 495 15.22 18.37 -6.57
N MET A 496 15.76 17.90 -5.44
CA MET A 496 15.06 17.01 -4.52
C MET A 496 13.74 17.62 -4.00
N ARG A 497 13.75 18.91 -3.62
CA ARG A 497 12.55 19.61 -3.16
C ARG A 497 11.50 19.68 -4.26
N ILE A 498 11.87 20.06 -5.48
CA ILE A 498 10.94 20.12 -6.62
C ILE A 498 10.33 18.73 -6.90
N ALA A 499 11.16 17.69 -7.00
CA ALA A 499 10.68 16.33 -7.27
C ALA A 499 9.74 15.83 -6.17
N THR A 500 10.05 16.13 -4.90
CA THR A 500 9.21 15.78 -3.76
C THR A 500 7.87 16.51 -3.81
N TRP A 501 7.86 17.82 -4.09
CA TRP A 501 6.61 18.59 -4.25
C TRP A 501 5.76 18.10 -5.40
N ALA A 502 6.35 17.87 -6.58
CA ALA A 502 5.65 17.35 -7.75
C ALA A 502 5.02 15.99 -7.46
N HIS A 503 5.77 15.08 -6.85
CA HIS A 503 5.26 13.78 -6.42
C HIS A 503 4.09 13.92 -5.44
N THR A 504 4.26 14.70 -4.36
CA THR A 504 3.22 14.93 -3.35
C THR A 504 1.93 15.48 -3.94
N LEU A 505 2.02 16.46 -4.86
CA LEU A 505 0.85 17.02 -5.53
C LEU A 505 0.12 15.99 -6.40
N LEU A 506 0.86 15.17 -7.15
CA LEU A 506 0.28 14.12 -8.00
C LEU A 506 -0.36 13.00 -7.16
N VAL A 507 0.25 12.60 -6.04
CA VAL A 507 -0.34 11.66 -5.08
C VAL A 507 -1.68 12.19 -4.55
N ILE A 508 -1.71 13.44 -4.08
CA ILE A 508 -2.94 14.06 -3.56
C ILE A 508 -4.01 14.10 -4.65
N PHE A 509 -3.64 14.53 -5.86
CA PHE A 509 -4.56 14.55 -6.99
C PHE A 509 -5.12 13.16 -7.30
N ASN A 510 -4.27 12.14 -7.39
CA ASN A 510 -4.69 10.78 -7.71
C ASN A 510 -5.60 10.20 -6.61
N ALA A 511 -5.28 10.42 -5.33
CA ALA A 511 -6.15 10.04 -4.21
C ALA A 511 -7.51 10.76 -4.27
N LEU A 512 -7.52 12.05 -4.63
CA LEU A 512 -8.76 12.82 -4.82
C LEU A 512 -9.61 12.28 -5.97
N VAL A 513 -9.01 11.82 -7.08
CA VAL A 513 -9.77 11.18 -8.18
C VAL A 513 -10.56 9.98 -7.65
N MET A 514 -9.95 9.16 -6.79
CA MET A 514 -10.64 8.01 -6.17
C MET A 514 -11.74 8.44 -5.19
N ILE A 515 -11.42 9.35 -4.26
CA ILE A 515 -12.36 9.80 -3.21
C ILE A 515 -13.55 10.55 -3.84
N VAL A 516 -13.27 11.57 -4.65
CA VAL A 516 -14.29 12.39 -5.31
C VAL A 516 -15.10 11.54 -6.29
N GLY A 517 -14.45 10.64 -7.04
CA GLY A 517 -15.15 9.75 -7.94
C GLY A 517 -16.12 8.81 -7.22
N THR A 518 -15.77 8.39 -6.01
CA THR A 518 -16.65 7.57 -5.17
C THR A 518 -17.81 8.39 -4.62
N ILE A 519 -17.56 9.61 -4.15
CA ILE A 519 -18.61 10.54 -3.72
C ILE A 519 -19.58 10.84 -4.88
N PHE A 520 -19.08 11.08 -6.10
CA PHE A 520 -19.90 11.33 -7.28
C PHE A 520 -20.74 10.13 -7.70
N HIS A 521 -20.25 8.91 -7.48
CA HIS A 521 -21.05 7.72 -7.66
C HIS A 521 -22.16 7.59 -6.62
N LEU A 522 -21.81 7.70 -5.34
CA LEU A 522 -22.76 7.56 -4.24
C LEU A 522 -23.83 8.65 -4.27
N SER A 523 -23.46 9.89 -4.59
CA SER A 523 -24.42 11.02 -4.73
C SER A 523 -25.29 10.94 -5.99
N GLY A 524 -24.93 10.10 -6.96
CA GLY A 524 -25.66 9.96 -8.22
C GLY A 524 -25.31 11.01 -9.28
N VAL A 525 -24.28 11.83 -9.06
CA VAL A 525 -23.78 12.83 -10.03
C VAL A 525 -23.46 12.19 -11.38
N TYR A 526 -22.91 10.98 -11.38
CA TYR A 526 -22.63 10.23 -12.60
C TYR A 526 -23.86 9.73 -13.38
N ARG A 527 -25.08 9.90 -12.84
CA ARG A 527 -26.31 9.54 -13.55
C ARG A 527 -26.88 10.68 -14.40
N SER A 528 -26.16 11.80 -14.56
CA SER A 528 -26.60 12.90 -15.42
C SER A 528 -26.44 12.61 -16.93
N CYS A 529 -27.24 13.29 -17.75
CA CYS A 529 -27.12 13.26 -19.22
C CYS A 529 -25.68 13.54 -19.69
N GLN A 530 -25.03 14.55 -19.09
CA GLN A 530 -23.67 14.96 -19.41
C GLN A 530 -22.63 13.88 -19.09
N CYS A 531 -22.85 13.10 -18.02
CA CYS A 531 -21.92 12.05 -17.62
C CYS A 531 -22.13 10.71 -18.33
N SER A 532 -23.23 10.53 -19.05
CA SER A 532 -23.49 9.30 -19.80
C SER A 532 -22.48 9.07 -20.93
N ARG A 533 -22.07 10.14 -21.63
CA ARG A 533 -21.02 10.14 -22.66
C ARG A 533 -20.23 11.44 -22.59
N LEU A 534 -19.06 11.37 -21.95
CA LEU A 534 -18.09 12.44 -21.90
C LEU A 534 -17.58 12.70 -23.33
N PHE A 535 -17.51 13.97 -23.73
CA PHE A 535 -17.09 14.41 -25.07
C PHE A 535 -18.02 14.06 -26.25
N ALA A 536 -19.20 13.50 -26.02
CA ALA A 536 -20.18 13.29 -27.10
C ALA A 536 -20.75 14.62 -27.61
N LYS A 537 -21.05 14.70 -28.91
CA LYS A 537 -21.78 15.84 -29.49
C LYS A 537 -23.26 15.83 -29.05
N ASP A 538 -23.94 16.96 -29.21
CA ASP A 538 -25.33 17.12 -28.80
C ASP A 538 -26.33 16.26 -29.59
N ASP A 539 -25.97 15.83 -30.81
CA ASP A 539 -26.71 14.92 -31.66
C ASP A 539 -26.59 13.43 -31.24
N THR A 540 -25.67 13.12 -30.31
CA THR A 540 -25.40 11.74 -29.92
C THR A 540 -26.59 11.15 -29.17
N LEU A 541 -27.05 9.97 -29.60
CA LEU A 541 -28.16 9.27 -28.97
C LEU A 541 -27.77 8.68 -27.60
N ILE A 542 -28.60 8.96 -26.61
CA ILE A 542 -28.54 8.43 -25.24
C ILE A 542 -29.70 7.46 -25.05
N GLU A 543 -29.38 6.30 -24.52
CA GLU A 543 -30.37 5.28 -24.15
C GLU A 543 -30.87 5.51 -22.71
N PHE A 544 -32.18 5.67 -22.57
CA PHE A 544 -32.85 5.91 -21.29
C PHE A 544 -33.38 4.64 -20.63
N ASN A 545 -33.58 3.59 -21.44
CA ASN A 545 -33.99 2.30 -20.92
C ASN A 545 -32.85 1.68 -20.09
N ARG A 546 -33.19 1.14 -18.91
CA ARG A 546 -32.22 0.50 -18.01
C ARG A 546 -31.79 -0.87 -18.50
N ASN A 547 -32.63 -1.57 -19.26
CA ASN A 547 -32.39 -2.95 -19.62
C ASN A 547 -32.80 -3.22 -21.08
N THR A 548 -31.78 -3.33 -21.92
CA THR A 548 -31.89 -3.54 -23.37
C THR A 548 -31.27 -4.86 -23.75
N GLU A 549 -31.70 -5.45 -24.87
CA GLU A 549 -31.12 -6.70 -25.38
C GLU A 549 -29.59 -6.57 -25.55
N GLN A 550 -29.13 -5.40 -25.99
CA GLN A 550 -27.71 -5.08 -26.07
C GLN A 550 -27.04 -5.09 -24.69
N SER A 551 -27.68 -4.54 -23.65
CA SER A 551 -27.17 -4.56 -22.28
C SER A 551 -27.08 -5.98 -21.73
N VAL A 552 -28.07 -6.84 -21.97
CA VAL A 552 -28.04 -8.27 -21.57
C VAL A 552 -26.93 -9.02 -22.31
N THR A 553 -26.76 -8.76 -23.62
CA THR A 553 -25.70 -9.36 -24.43
C THR A 553 -24.32 -8.92 -23.95
N ASN A 554 -24.15 -7.62 -23.67
CA ASN A 554 -22.93 -7.07 -23.10
C ASN A 554 -22.65 -7.61 -21.69
N ALA A 555 -23.70 -7.81 -20.88
CA ALA A 555 -23.57 -8.40 -19.56
C ALA A 555 -22.96 -9.80 -19.60
N ARG A 556 -23.50 -10.66 -20.48
CA ARG A 556 -23.01 -12.03 -20.68
C ARG A 556 -21.62 -12.06 -21.29
N ARG A 557 -21.37 -11.22 -22.29
CA ARG A 557 -20.12 -11.26 -23.07
C ARG A 557 -18.96 -10.56 -22.36
N TYR A 558 -19.23 -9.44 -21.70
CA TYR A 558 -18.19 -8.56 -21.17
C TYR A 558 -18.27 -8.41 -19.64
N TRP A 559 -19.43 -8.09 -19.06
CA TRP A 559 -19.46 -7.70 -17.63
C TRP A 559 -19.07 -8.84 -16.70
N LEU A 560 -19.73 -9.98 -16.85
CA LEU A 560 -19.48 -11.16 -16.01
C LEU A 560 -18.09 -11.73 -16.28
N VAL A 561 -17.73 -11.92 -17.55
CA VAL A 561 -16.42 -12.47 -17.95
C VAL A 561 -15.28 -11.59 -17.42
N THR A 562 -15.37 -10.27 -17.62
CA THR A 562 -14.36 -9.32 -17.14
C THR A 562 -14.30 -9.29 -15.62
N GLY A 563 -15.45 -9.34 -14.94
CA GLY A 563 -15.53 -9.45 -13.49
C GLY A 563 -14.82 -10.71 -12.98
N TYR A 564 -15.11 -11.89 -13.56
CA TYR A 564 -14.48 -13.16 -13.18
C TYR A 564 -12.97 -13.12 -13.39
N VAL A 565 -12.53 -12.62 -14.53
CA VAL A 565 -11.09 -12.48 -14.84
C VAL A 565 -10.42 -11.55 -13.85
N ALA A 566 -11.03 -10.41 -13.53
CA ALA A 566 -10.50 -9.44 -12.56
C ALA A 566 -10.33 -10.04 -11.17
N PHE A 567 -11.39 -10.64 -10.62
CA PHE A 567 -11.32 -11.25 -9.29
C PHE A 567 -10.42 -12.48 -9.26
N SER A 568 -10.43 -13.33 -10.30
CA SER A 568 -9.53 -14.49 -10.37
C SER A 568 -8.06 -14.07 -10.32
N PHE A 569 -7.69 -13.02 -11.03
CA PHE A 569 -6.35 -12.44 -10.96
C PHE A 569 -6.00 -12.00 -9.52
N VAL A 570 -6.89 -11.24 -8.86
CA VAL A 570 -6.70 -10.79 -7.48
C VAL A 570 -6.52 -11.98 -6.53
N TRP A 571 -7.36 -13.02 -6.66
CA TRP A 571 -7.27 -14.22 -5.83
C TRP A 571 -5.98 -14.99 -6.05
N VAL A 572 -5.51 -15.12 -7.29
CA VAL A 572 -4.23 -15.76 -7.60
C VAL A 572 -3.07 -15.00 -6.96
N VAL A 573 -3.03 -13.67 -7.10
CA VAL A 573 -1.98 -12.85 -6.47
C VAL A 573 -2.01 -12.96 -4.95
N CYS A 574 -3.20 -12.92 -4.34
CA CYS A 574 -3.35 -13.11 -2.89
C CYS A 574 -2.93 -14.51 -2.44
N ALA A 575 -3.29 -15.56 -3.18
CA ALA A 575 -2.89 -16.93 -2.88
C ALA A 575 -1.38 -17.11 -2.96
N MET A 576 -0.71 -16.50 -3.95
CA MET A 576 0.75 -16.50 -4.04
C MET A 576 1.39 -15.80 -2.84
N ALA A 577 0.88 -14.65 -2.41
CA ALA A 577 1.40 -13.93 -1.24
C ALA A 577 1.25 -14.77 0.05
N MET A 578 0.08 -15.38 0.26
CA MET A 578 -0.17 -16.26 1.41
C MET A 578 0.71 -17.52 1.37
N ALA A 579 0.92 -18.12 0.20
CA ALA A 579 1.80 -19.27 0.04
C ALA A 579 3.26 -18.91 0.33
N ALA A 580 3.74 -17.77 -0.19
CA ALA A 580 5.08 -17.26 0.09
C ALA A 580 5.27 -17.07 1.60
N ARG A 581 4.30 -16.45 2.29
CA ARG A 581 4.33 -16.29 3.74
C ARG A 581 4.43 -17.63 4.46
N LYS A 582 3.60 -18.61 4.10
CA LYS A 582 3.62 -19.95 4.72
C LYS A 582 5.00 -20.60 4.57
N ILE A 583 5.63 -20.46 3.40
CA ILE A 583 6.98 -21.00 3.16
C ILE A 583 8.02 -20.26 4.01
N ILE A 584 7.95 -18.93 4.09
CA ILE A 584 8.84 -18.12 4.93
C ILE A 584 8.76 -18.57 6.39
N VAL A 585 7.55 -18.66 6.95
CA VAL A 585 7.33 -19.07 8.35
C VAL A 585 7.85 -20.48 8.60
N SER A 586 7.53 -21.45 7.73
CA SER A 586 8.01 -22.83 7.89
C SER A 586 9.55 -22.92 7.87
N LYS A 587 10.22 -22.12 7.04
CA LYS A 587 11.69 -22.07 7.03
C LYS A 587 12.26 -21.40 8.27
N MET A 588 11.61 -20.36 8.77
CA MET A 588 12.01 -19.71 10.01
C MET A 588 11.88 -20.65 11.21
N GLU A 589 10.76 -21.37 11.32
CA GLU A 589 10.53 -22.34 12.39
C GLU A 589 11.61 -23.43 12.38
N LYS A 590 11.86 -24.01 11.19
CA LYS A 590 12.92 -25.01 11.03
C LYS A 590 14.31 -24.45 11.42
N ALA A 591 14.66 -23.26 10.93
CA ALA A 591 15.93 -22.63 11.28
C ALA A 591 16.02 -22.30 12.78
N LEU A 592 14.91 -22.01 13.45
CA LEU A 592 14.90 -21.77 14.89
C LEU A 592 15.12 -23.07 15.68
N GLU A 593 14.48 -24.17 15.26
CA GLU A 593 14.70 -25.50 15.82
C GLU A 593 16.16 -25.95 15.67
N ASP A 594 16.72 -25.78 14.47
CA ASP A 594 18.11 -26.19 14.17
C ASP A 594 19.16 -25.38 14.95
N ASN A 595 18.88 -24.12 15.30
CA ASN A 595 19.82 -23.24 16.04
C ASN A 595 19.67 -23.30 17.57
N CYS A 596 18.63 -23.94 18.11
CA CYS A 596 18.37 -23.99 19.56
C CYS A 596 19.08 -25.13 20.30
N PHE A 597 19.80 -26.01 19.58
CA PHE A 597 20.46 -27.20 20.15
C PHE A 597 21.99 -27.13 20.23
N ASP A 598 22.61 -26.00 19.86
CA ASP A 598 24.05 -25.74 19.95
C ASP A 598 24.36 -24.48 20.79
#